data_AF-A0A165MFG6-F1
#
_entry.id   AF-A0A165MFG6-F1
#
_cell.length_a   1.000
_cell.length_b   1.000
_cell.length_c   1.000
_cell.angle_alpha   90.00
_cell.angle_beta   90.00
_cell.angle_gamma   90.00
#
_symmetry.space_group_name_H-M   'P 1'
#
loop_
_entity.id
_entity.type
_entity.pdbx_description
1 polymer ?
#
loop_
_entity_poly.entity_id
_entity_poly.type
_entity_poly.pdbx_seq_one_letter_code
_entity_poly.pdbx_strand_id
1 'polypeptide(L)'
;MQQRRFDLIREIIYSYLQDFPTSHMTAMELSRLTEKGQMTIPIRIRKKIGLKTGDVLDLRIEGDHIIMRKIRPKADPYLTCVEESLSEWYSAEDEEAWDGL
;
A
#
# COMPACT_ATOMS: atom_id res chain seq x y z
N MET A 1 27.17 23.12 -10.08
CA MET A 1 25.91 23.91 -10.07
C MET A 1 24.68 23.05 -9.80
N GLN A 2 24.50 21.89 -10.46
CA GLN A 2 23.36 20.98 -10.23
C GLN A 2 23.28 20.45 -8.78
N GLN A 3 24.43 20.11 -8.18
CA GLN A 3 24.47 19.52 -6.83
C GLN A 3 23.87 20.45 -5.77
N ARG A 4 24.28 21.73 -5.73
CA ARG A 4 23.73 22.74 -4.80
C ARG A 4 22.21 22.91 -4.89
N ARG A 5 21.62 22.76 -6.09
CA ARG A 5 20.17 22.89 -6.27
C ARG A 5 19.42 21.68 -5.71
N PHE A 6 20.00 20.48 -5.82
CA PHE A 6 19.45 19.27 -5.20
C PHE A 6 19.59 19.28 -3.68
N ASP A 7 20.71 19.78 -3.17
CA ASP A 7 20.95 19.89 -1.73
C ASP A 7 19.97 20.88 -1.09
N LEU A 8 19.71 22.02 -1.75
CA LEU A 8 18.72 23.01 -1.29
C LEU A 8 17.28 22.46 -1.31
N ILE A 9 16.89 21.71 -2.36
CA ILE A 9 15.58 21.06 -2.42
C ILE A 9 15.44 20.03 -1.29
N ARG A 10 16.51 19.29 -0.99
CA ARG A 10 16.52 18.37 0.14
C ARG A 10 16.36 19.09 1.47
N GLU A 11 17.15 20.13 1.73
CA GLU A 11 17.03 20.91 2.99
C GLU A 11 15.63 21.48 3.17
N ILE A 12 15.05 22.05 2.11
CA ILE A 12 13.68 22.56 2.11
C ILE A 12 12.69 21.43 2.42
N ILE A 13 12.78 20.29 1.73
CA ILE A 13 11.88 19.14 2.00
C ILE A 13 12.05 18.63 3.43
N TYR A 14 13.27 18.50 3.93
CA TYR A 14 13.53 18.05 5.30
C TYR A 14 13.02 19.05 6.34
N SER A 15 13.00 20.35 6.03
CA SER A 15 12.40 21.36 6.91
C SER A 15 10.90 21.17 7.08
N TYR A 16 10.20 20.64 6.07
CA TYR A 16 8.77 20.31 6.14
C TYR A 16 8.47 18.94 6.77
N LEU A 17 9.48 18.13 7.08
CA LEU A 17 9.31 16.80 7.68
C LEU A 17 9.56 16.80 9.21
N GLN A 18 9.68 17.97 9.83
CA GLN A 18 10.04 18.12 11.26
C GLN A 18 9.01 17.50 12.21
N ASP A 19 7.76 17.32 11.79
CA ASP A 19 6.69 16.75 12.60
C ASP A 19 6.54 15.22 12.46
N PHE A 20 7.40 14.56 11.67
CA PHE A 20 7.43 13.10 11.58
C PHE A 20 8.33 12.48 12.67
N PRO A 21 7.85 11.50 13.46
CA PRO A 21 8.67 10.84 14.47
C PRO A 21 9.79 10.00 13.81
N THR A 22 10.99 10.56 13.72
CA THR A 22 12.16 9.95 13.05
C THR A 22 12.75 8.75 13.82
N SER A 23 12.39 8.57 15.09
CA SER A 23 12.99 7.60 16.02
C SER A 23 12.92 6.13 15.56
N HIS A 24 12.00 5.81 14.63
CA HIS A 24 11.83 4.46 14.06
C HIS A 24 11.93 4.44 12.53
N MET A 25 12.40 5.52 11.90
CA MET A 25 12.42 5.64 10.44
C MET A 25 13.58 4.85 9.84
N THR A 26 13.28 3.67 9.30
CA THR A 26 14.31 2.75 8.83
C THR A 26 14.70 2.94 7.36
N ALA A 27 13.93 3.66 6.54
CA ALA A 27 14.26 4.01 5.16
C ALA A 27 13.43 5.23 4.69
N MET A 28 14.02 6.09 3.84
CA MET A 28 13.33 7.23 3.25
C MET A 28 13.83 7.49 1.82
N GLU A 29 12.90 7.66 0.88
CA GLU A 29 13.18 8.02 -0.52
C GLU A 29 12.07 8.95 -1.04
N LEU A 30 12.44 9.90 -1.90
CA LEU A 30 11.51 10.86 -2.47
C LEU A 30 10.90 10.32 -3.76
N SER A 31 9.60 10.53 -3.93
CA SER A 31 8.88 10.24 -5.17
C SER A 31 8.15 11.50 -5.64
N ARG A 32 7.96 11.64 -6.94
CA ARG A 32 7.25 12.76 -7.55
C ARG A 32 5.82 12.33 -7.84
N LEU A 33 4.87 13.18 -7.48
CA LEU A 33 3.48 13.06 -7.92
C LEU A 33 3.36 13.52 -9.37
N THR A 34 2.77 12.70 -10.24
CA THR A 34 2.45 13.07 -11.61
C THR A 34 1.21 13.96 -11.65
N GLU A 35 0.94 14.60 -12.79
CA GLU A 35 -0.28 15.40 -13.01
C GLU A 35 -1.57 14.60 -12.77
N LYS A 36 -1.53 13.28 -12.98
CA LYS A 36 -2.66 12.37 -12.75
C LYS A 36 -2.76 11.89 -11.29
N GLY A 37 -1.98 12.46 -10.37
CA GLY A 37 -1.99 12.05 -8.97
C GLY A 37 -1.34 10.69 -8.70
N GLN A 38 -0.53 10.17 -9.63
CA GLN A 38 0.17 8.91 -9.45
C GLN A 38 1.56 9.15 -8.86
N MET A 39 2.01 8.25 -7.98
CA MET A 39 3.38 8.24 -7.51
C MET A 39 3.93 6.82 -7.49
N THR A 40 5.22 6.67 -7.73
CA THR A 40 5.90 5.37 -7.66
C THR A 40 6.44 5.15 -6.25
N ILE A 41 6.12 4.03 -5.63
CA ILE A 41 6.80 3.60 -4.41
C ILE A 41 8.19 3.05 -4.80
N PRO A 42 9.29 3.67 -4.34
CA PRO A 42 10.63 3.29 -4.75
C PRO A 42 11.01 1.86 -4.32
N ILE A 43 11.87 1.19 -5.10
CA ILE A 43 12.17 -0.24 -4.93
C ILE A 43 12.73 -0.58 -3.54
N ARG A 44 13.56 0.29 -2.94
CA ARG A 44 14.13 0.07 -1.61
C ARG A 44 13.06 0.06 -0.54
N ILE A 45 12.08 0.96 -0.64
CA ILE A 45 10.91 0.97 0.25
C ILE A 45 10.06 -0.27 0.01
N ARG A 46 9.68 -0.58 -1.24
CA ARG A 46 8.86 -1.77 -1.56
C ARG A 46 9.43 -3.06 -1.00
N LYS A 47 10.74 -3.29 -1.18
CA LYS A 47 11.43 -4.48 -0.67
C LYS A 47 11.41 -4.55 0.86
N LYS A 48 11.58 -3.42 1.55
CA LYS A 48 11.67 -3.37 3.01
C LYS A 48 10.34 -3.69 3.69
N ILE A 49 9.22 -3.24 3.12
CA ILE A 49 7.88 -3.49 3.66
C ILE A 49 7.14 -4.66 2.96
N GLY A 50 7.81 -5.36 2.04
CA GLY A 50 7.27 -6.54 1.38
C GLY A 50 6.07 -6.26 0.47
N LEU A 51 6.07 -5.10 -0.21
CA LEU A 51 5.05 -4.76 -1.21
C LEU A 51 5.31 -5.48 -2.53
N LYS A 52 4.23 -6.02 -3.11
CA LYS A 52 4.16 -6.74 -4.38
C LYS A 52 3.05 -6.15 -5.25
N THR A 53 3.12 -6.43 -6.54
CA THR A 53 2.03 -6.11 -7.47
C THR A 53 0.74 -6.79 -7.02
N GLY A 54 -0.38 -6.05 -7.05
CA GLY A 54 -1.69 -6.54 -6.60
C GLY A 54 -1.98 -6.32 -5.11
N ASP A 55 -1.00 -5.88 -4.31
CA ASP A 55 -1.27 -5.52 -2.92
C ASP A 55 -2.22 -4.32 -2.83
N VAL A 56 -3.16 -4.38 -1.89
CA VAL A 56 -4.07 -3.28 -1.55
C VAL A 56 -3.51 -2.47 -0.39
N LEU A 57 -3.54 -1.15 -0.51
CA LEU A 57 -3.09 -0.20 0.51
C LEU A 57 -4.28 0.55 1.12
N ASP A 58 -4.30 0.61 2.45
CA ASP A 58 -5.13 1.51 3.25
C ASP A 58 -4.44 2.89 3.27
N LEU A 59 -5.14 3.91 2.79
CA LEU A 59 -4.71 5.30 2.68
C LEU A 59 -5.53 6.14 3.66
N ARG A 60 -4.87 6.83 4.59
CA ARG A 60 -5.53 7.71 5.57
C ARG A 60 -4.84 9.06 5.62
N ILE A 61 -5.60 10.07 5.99
CA ILE A 61 -5.07 11.41 6.26
C ILE A 61 -4.94 11.55 7.77
N GLU A 62 -3.75 11.90 8.24
CA GLU A 62 -3.48 12.28 9.62
C GLU A 62 -2.87 13.68 9.60
N GLY A 63 -3.65 14.69 10.00
CA GLY A 63 -3.23 16.09 9.92
C GLY A 63 -2.94 16.53 8.48
N ASP A 64 -1.69 16.84 8.20
CA ASP A 64 -1.18 17.36 6.93
C ASP A 64 -0.52 16.29 6.03
N HIS A 65 -0.50 15.03 6.45
CA HIS A 65 0.16 13.95 5.74
C HIS A 65 -0.71 12.73 5.51
N ILE A 66 -0.25 11.87 4.59
CA ILE A 66 -0.91 10.61 4.25
C ILE A 66 -0.15 9.46 4.89
N ILE A 67 -0.87 8.60 5.61
CA ILE A 67 -0.36 7.32 6.09
C ILE A 67 -0.84 6.22 5.14
N MET A 68 0.11 5.41 4.69
CA MET A 68 -0.13 4.24 3.84
C MET A 68 0.22 2.96 4.59
N ARG A 69 -0.68 1.98 4.55
CA ARG A 69 -0.44 0.66 5.16
C ARG A 69 -0.90 -0.45 4.23
N LYS A 70 -0.06 -1.47 4.07
CA LYS A 70 -0.46 -2.71 3.38
C LYS A 70 -1.60 -3.38 4.13
N ILE A 71 -2.72 -3.60 3.45
CA ILE A 71 -3.79 -4.44 3.97
C ILE A 71 -3.28 -5.88 3.92
N ARG A 72 -3.23 -6.51 5.09
CA ARG A 72 -3.08 -7.96 5.17
C ARG A 72 -4.50 -8.49 5.33
N PRO A 73 -5.02 -9.28 4.37
CA PRO A 73 -6.25 -10.01 4.62
C PRO A 73 -5.99 -10.82 5.89
N LYS A 74 -6.74 -10.51 6.96
CA LYS A 74 -6.84 -11.48 8.04
C LYS A 74 -7.69 -12.60 7.44
N ALA A 75 -7.24 -13.84 7.55
CA ALA A 75 -8.19 -14.94 7.50
C ALA A 75 -9.17 -14.66 8.64
N ASP A 76 -10.37 -14.21 8.29
CA ASP A 76 -11.43 -14.04 9.28
C ASP A 76 -11.93 -15.45 9.57
N PRO A 77 -11.70 -16.00 10.78
CA PRO A 77 -12.11 -17.36 11.08
C PRO A 77 -13.61 -17.58 10.87
N TYR A 78 -14.42 -16.51 11.01
CA TYR A 78 -15.84 -16.55 10.69
C TYR A 78 -16.08 -16.71 9.20
N LEU A 79 -15.42 -15.90 8.34
CA LEU A 79 -15.57 -16.03 6.89
C LEU A 79 -15.07 -17.40 6.39
N THR A 80 -13.98 -17.90 6.94
CA THR A 80 -13.47 -19.24 6.61
C THR A 80 -14.48 -20.33 6.97
N CYS A 81 -15.07 -20.27 8.17
CA CYS A 81 -16.10 -21.22 8.58
C CYS A 81 -17.37 -21.12 7.73
N VAL A 82 -17.77 -19.91 7.35
CA VAL A 82 -18.91 -19.70 6.44
C VAL A 82 -18.60 -20.27 5.05
N GLU A 83 -17.42 -20.02 4.48
CA GLU A 83 -16.98 -20.63 3.22
C GLU A 83 -17.01 -22.16 3.29
N GLU A 84 -16.50 -22.74 4.38
CA GLU A 84 -16.55 -24.20 4.61
C GLU A 84 -17.99 -24.73 4.65
N SER A 85 -18.92 -24.00 5.25
CA SER A 85 -20.35 -24.40 5.28
C SER A 85 -21.05 -24.31 3.92
N LEU A 86 -20.48 -23.59 2.96
CA LEU A 86 -20.99 -23.47 1.60
C LEU A 86 -20.44 -24.55 0.65
N SER A 87 -19.72 -25.55 1.17
CA SER A 87 -19.18 -26.66 0.36
C SER A 87 -20.23 -27.37 -0.50
N GLU A 88 -21.49 -27.38 -0.05
CA GLU A 88 -22.62 -27.98 -0.77
C GLU A 88 -22.94 -27.31 -2.11
N TRP A 89 -22.52 -26.05 -2.31
CA TRP A 89 -22.76 -25.25 -3.52
C TRP A 89 -21.61 -25.32 -4.53
N TYR A 90 -20.57 -26.11 -4.25
CA TYR A 90 -19.43 -26.34 -5.15
C TYR A 90 -19.54 -27.68 -5.89
N SER A 91 -20.76 -28.18 -6.11
CA SER A 91 -20.95 -29.40 -6.90
C SER A 91 -20.69 -29.13 -8.39
N ALA A 92 -20.33 -30.16 -9.15
CA ALA A 92 -20.12 -30.03 -10.60
C ALA A 92 -21.43 -29.66 -11.31
N GLU A 93 -22.55 -30.12 -10.76
CA GLU A 93 -23.90 -29.83 -11.21
C GLU A 93 -24.26 -28.35 -10.98
N ASP A 94 -23.82 -27.75 -9.88
CA ASP A 94 -23.99 -26.32 -9.62
C ASP A 94 -23.13 -25.50 -10.58
N GLU A 95 -21.87 -25.88 -10.80
CA GLU A 95 -21.00 -25.19 -11.76
C GLU A 95 -21.59 -25.20 -13.18
N GLU A 96 -22.13 -26.34 -13.62
CA GLU A 96 -22.80 -26.48 -14.92
C GLU A 96 -24.13 -25.68 -15.00
N ALA A 97 -24.84 -25.50 -13.89
CA ALA A 97 -26.07 -24.70 -13.84
C ALA A 97 -25.81 -23.19 -13.96
N TRP A 98 -24.63 -22.72 -13.54
CA TRP A 98 -24.26 -21.29 -13.53
C TRP A 98 -23.23 -20.90 -14.61
N ASP A 99 -22.62 -21.87 -15.31
CA ASP A 99 -21.68 -21.61 -16.40
C ASP A 99 -22.42 -21.02 -17.63
N GLY A 100 -22.41 -19.68 -17.74
CA GLY A 100 -22.96 -18.95 -18.87
C GLY A 100 -24.05 -17.91 -18.55
N LEU A 101 -24.31 -17.63 -17.27
CA LEU A 101 -25.11 -16.47 -16.82
C LEU A 101 -24.29 -15.17 -16.78
#